data_AF-A0A507R717-F1
#
_entry.id   AF-A0A507R717-F1
#
_cell.length_a   1.000
_cell.length_b   1.000
_cell.length_c   1.000
_cell.angle_alpha   90.00
_cell.angle_beta   90.00
_cell.angle_gamma   90.00
#
_symmetry.space_group_name_H-M   'P 1'
#
loop_
_entity.id
_entity.type
_entity.pdbx_description
1 polymer ?
#
loop_
_entity_poly.entity_id
_entity_poly.type
_entity_poly.pdbx_seq_one_letter_code
_entity_poly.pdbx_strand_id
1 'polypeptide(L)'
;MALRSRTTFPLIALLTVAFFFYFMKRYDQAAFLRFRQHPVDPHPPPNQPAQVVQLQPPGKTTCHVDSVVAPLPFTEWLPRKNYTRAYFRPHFVSSDAEFTSLEDIRSPVLPPFTQLDRGTPIMPKINDPSAPCPKVIDVDVAADTDIEETSKYLFGLSTTVDRLEHMLPALLYSYGNTKASLLVLVPESDDNLALQETYFRNRGLDVTLKASPLEFTARYFGMVEAFAEHIRNERPQTEWVGFMDDDTFFLSLPTLVSELKMFDASKKHYIGSLSEASWQVDTFGHIAFGGAGVFVSKPLLDVLETYYDECQSWGEQPGDQKLGQCIQRFGDTPLTSWPSLYQMDMKGDVDGLYESGRRIESLHHWNSWYTKDVVKMSTVAAAAGRQSVLRRWVFDQEEIVNPITGRSFRSFWVLTNGYSLVKYTYDEATPNDVINFDQVEKTWDEDPRGYEDRLGTLRPKEQEGVFKDRWLLREAYVIGDNVHQLYVREEAEGRSIIELVWLGPEGGGVGGRPKST
;
A
#
# COMPACT_ATOMS: atom_id res chain seq x y z
N MET A 1 7.75 -26.64 -64.96
CA MET A 1 8.88 -26.27 -64.09
C MET A 1 8.42 -25.09 -63.24
N ALA A 2 7.97 -25.34 -62.01
CA ALA A 2 7.44 -24.32 -61.12
C ALA A 2 8.29 -24.34 -59.84
N LEU A 3 9.09 -23.29 -59.61
CA LEU A 3 9.93 -23.18 -58.41
C LEU A 3 9.06 -22.76 -57.22
N ARG A 4 9.08 -23.58 -56.17
CA ARG A 4 8.25 -23.47 -54.97
C ARG A 4 8.89 -22.47 -53.99
N SER A 5 8.30 -21.27 -53.86
CA SER A 5 8.71 -20.20 -52.94
C SER A 5 8.35 -20.53 -51.48
N ARG A 6 9.17 -21.33 -50.79
CA ARG A 6 9.00 -21.64 -49.35
C ARG A 6 10.07 -21.01 -48.42
N THR A 7 11.05 -20.30 -48.96
CA THR A 7 12.19 -19.75 -48.19
C THR A 7 12.27 -18.22 -48.16
N THR A 8 11.43 -17.50 -48.92
CA THR A 8 11.47 -16.03 -49.01
C THR A 8 10.76 -15.34 -47.85
N PHE A 9 9.62 -15.86 -47.40
CA PHE A 9 8.83 -15.29 -46.29
C PHE A 9 9.55 -15.25 -44.92
N PRO A 10 10.17 -16.34 -44.43
CA PRO A 10 10.85 -16.30 -43.13
C PRO A 10 12.10 -15.41 -43.15
N LEU A 11 12.76 -15.28 -44.30
CA LEU A 11 13.94 -14.42 -44.46
C LEU A 11 13.57 -12.93 -44.40
N ILE A 12 12.44 -12.54 -45.00
CA ILE A 12 11.92 -11.17 -44.92
C ILE A 12 11.53 -10.83 -43.48
N ALA A 13 10.88 -11.76 -42.75
CA ALA A 13 10.49 -11.56 -41.36
C ALA A 13 11.71 -11.36 -40.42
N LEU A 14 12.74 -12.19 -40.57
CA LEU A 14 14.00 -12.06 -39.81
C LEU A 14 14.71 -10.73 -40.13
N LEU A 15 14.74 -10.32 -41.40
CA LEU A 15 15.33 -9.05 -41.79
C LEU A 15 14.55 -7.86 -41.22
N THR A 16 13.22 -7.91 -41.17
CA THR A 16 12.40 -6.84 -40.56
C THR A 16 12.60 -6.72 -39.05
N VAL A 17 12.73 -7.84 -38.33
CA VAL A 17 13.01 -7.84 -36.89
C VAL A 17 14.41 -7.31 -36.60
N ALA A 18 15.41 -7.74 -37.37
CA ALA A 18 16.77 -7.21 -37.26
C ALA A 18 16.84 -5.70 -37.56
N PHE A 19 16.07 -5.23 -38.56
CA PHE A 19 15.96 -3.80 -38.86
C PHE A 19 15.29 -3.06 -37.70
N PHE A 20 14.20 -3.59 -37.13
CA PHE A 20 13.51 -2.98 -35.98
C PHE A 20 14.47 -2.78 -34.78
N PHE A 21 15.23 -3.81 -34.40
CA PHE A 21 16.21 -3.69 -33.30
C PHE A 21 17.38 -2.76 -33.63
N TYR A 22 17.82 -2.72 -34.90
CA TYR A 22 18.84 -1.76 -35.34
C TYR A 22 18.36 -0.30 -35.22
N PHE A 23 17.11 -0.03 -35.59
CA PHE A 23 16.53 1.31 -35.47
C PHE A 23 16.21 1.69 -34.02
N MET A 24 15.74 0.76 -33.17
CA MET A 24 15.60 1.02 -31.73
C MET A 24 16.95 1.37 -31.09
N LYS A 25 18.01 0.57 -31.33
CA LYS A 25 19.34 0.84 -30.78
C LYS A 25 19.89 2.21 -31.21
N ARG A 26 19.62 2.60 -32.46
CA ARG A 26 20.03 3.92 -32.99
C ARG A 26 19.20 5.06 -32.41
N TYR A 27 17.91 4.84 -32.16
CA TYR A 27 17.04 5.81 -31.49
C TYR A 27 17.44 6.01 -30.02
N ASP A 28 17.72 4.93 -29.30
CA ASP A 28 18.19 4.97 -27.91
C ASP A 28 19.56 5.65 -27.80
N GLN A 29 20.50 5.38 -28.71
CA GLN A 29 21.78 6.09 -28.74
C GLN A 29 21.62 7.58 -29.07
N ALA A 30 20.68 7.96 -29.94
CA ALA A 30 20.40 9.36 -30.25
C ALA A 30 19.70 10.08 -29.09
N ALA A 31 18.84 9.39 -28.34
CA ALA A 31 18.22 9.89 -27.11
C ALA A 31 19.29 10.07 -26.00
N PHE A 32 20.19 9.10 -25.84
CA PHE A 32 21.28 9.15 -24.84
C PHE A 32 22.27 10.29 -25.10
N LEU A 33 22.53 10.65 -26.36
CA LEU A 33 23.43 11.76 -26.72
C LEU A 33 22.80 13.15 -26.48
N ARG A 34 21.46 13.26 -26.44
CA ARG A 34 20.77 14.52 -26.09
C ARG A 34 20.81 14.84 -24.60
N PHE A 35 21.02 13.86 -23.74
CA PHE A 35 21.15 14.06 -22.28
C PHE A 35 22.57 14.43 -21.82
N ARG A 36 23.57 14.46 -22.72
CA ARG A 36 24.97 14.74 -22.38
C ARG A 36 25.41 16.20 -22.60
N GLN A 37 24.49 17.12 -22.88
CA GLN A 37 24.79 18.53 -23.09
C GLN A 37 24.10 19.43 -22.05
N HIS A 38 24.55 19.34 -20.80
CA HIS A 38 24.57 20.50 -19.89
C HIS A 38 25.85 20.42 -19.05
N PRO A 39 26.80 21.37 -19.20
CA PRO A 39 27.95 21.47 -18.32
C PRO A 39 27.51 21.91 -16.92
N VAL A 40 28.07 21.25 -15.92
CA VAL A 40 28.12 21.71 -14.53
C VAL A 40 29.08 22.89 -14.49
N ASP A 41 28.66 24.05 -13.98
CA ASP A 41 29.56 25.15 -13.64
C ASP A 41 29.53 25.50 -12.15
N PRO A 42 30.66 25.97 -11.57
CA PRO A 42 30.90 26.06 -10.13
C PRO A 42 30.64 27.46 -9.54
N HIS A 43 30.59 27.51 -8.21
CA HIS A 43 30.35 28.65 -7.30
C HIS A 43 31.05 30.01 -7.57
N PRO A 44 30.55 31.14 -7.01
CA PRO A 44 30.88 32.52 -7.42
C PRO A 44 31.95 33.22 -6.55
N PRO A 45 32.50 34.37 -6.99
CA PRO A 45 33.16 35.34 -6.10
C PRO A 45 32.53 36.76 -6.12
N PRO A 46 32.94 37.66 -5.18
CA PRO A 46 32.10 38.74 -4.65
C PRO A 46 32.43 40.16 -5.16
N ASN A 47 31.44 41.05 -5.12
CA ASN A 47 31.48 42.41 -4.53
C ASN A 47 30.40 43.36 -5.14
N GLN A 48 29.64 44.01 -4.25
CA GLN A 48 28.78 45.18 -4.52
C GLN A 48 29.64 46.46 -4.68
N PRO A 49 29.12 47.61 -5.17
CA PRO A 49 28.13 48.47 -4.47
C PRO A 49 27.07 49.04 -5.46
N ALA A 50 26.01 49.80 -5.16
CA ALA A 50 25.51 50.53 -4.01
C ALA A 50 23.96 50.66 -4.15
N GLN A 51 23.34 51.17 -3.09
CA GLN A 51 21.91 51.27 -2.80
C GLN A 51 21.06 52.05 -3.83
N VAL A 52 19.82 51.57 -4.03
CA VAL A 52 18.64 52.43 -4.23
C VAL A 52 17.53 51.92 -3.30
N VAL A 53 17.17 52.76 -2.34
CA VAL A 53 15.99 52.60 -1.49
C VAL A 53 14.75 52.72 -2.38
N GLN A 54 13.99 51.64 -2.50
CA GLN A 54 12.63 51.68 -3.06
C GLN A 54 11.66 51.11 -2.04
N LEU A 55 10.66 51.93 -1.72
CA LEU A 55 9.64 51.70 -0.70
C LEU A 55 8.96 50.33 -0.87
N GLN A 56 8.75 49.63 0.25
CA GLN A 56 7.88 48.46 0.34
C GLN A 56 6.46 48.79 -0.14
N PRO A 57 5.90 48.04 -1.11
CA PRO A 57 4.46 47.93 -1.27
C PRO A 57 3.88 46.98 -0.21
N PRO A 58 2.58 47.12 0.13
CA PRO A 58 1.95 46.39 1.23
C PRO A 58 1.94 44.87 0.97
N GLY A 59 1.98 44.11 2.07
CA GLY A 59 2.24 42.67 2.11
C GLY A 59 1.49 41.85 1.05
N LYS A 60 2.24 41.03 0.32
CA LYS A 60 1.67 39.91 -0.45
C LYS A 60 1.07 38.92 0.56
N THR A 61 -0.23 38.73 0.51
CA THR A 61 -0.89 37.55 1.08
C THR A 61 -0.47 36.33 0.25
N THR A 62 0.75 35.83 0.48
CA THR A 62 1.18 34.55 -0.08
C THR A 62 0.47 33.45 0.69
N CYS A 63 -0.51 32.80 0.06
CA CYS A 63 -1.11 31.60 0.61
C CYS A 63 0.00 30.55 0.83
N HIS A 64 0.08 29.97 2.03
CA HIS A 64 1.00 28.87 2.36
C HIS A 64 0.59 27.52 1.73
N VAL A 65 -0.20 27.55 0.65
CA VAL A 65 -0.71 26.35 -0.02
C VAL A 65 0.00 26.24 -1.35
N ASP A 66 0.49 25.04 -1.64
CA ASP A 66 1.33 24.78 -2.79
C ASP A 66 0.68 25.27 -4.10
N SER A 67 1.45 26.06 -4.84
CA SER A 67 1.07 26.54 -6.17
C SER A 67 1.36 25.51 -7.26
N VAL A 68 2.11 24.45 -6.90
CA VAL A 68 2.45 23.36 -7.80
C VAL A 68 1.24 22.45 -7.96
N VAL A 69 0.72 22.42 -9.18
CA VAL A 69 -0.27 21.44 -9.58
C VAL A 69 0.48 20.20 -10.01
N ALA A 70 0.11 19.05 -9.46
CA ALA A 70 0.64 17.81 -9.96
C ALA A 70 0.38 17.68 -11.46
N PRO A 71 1.39 17.33 -12.26
CA PRO A 71 1.20 17.15 -13.68
C PRO A 71 0.22 16.00 -13.90
N LEU A 72 -0.94 16.28 -14.50
CA LEU A 72 -1.81 15.22 -14.98
C LEU A 72 -1.05 14.38 -16.01
N PRO A 73 -1.17 13.04 -15.97
CA PRO A 73 -0.75 12.20 -17.09
C PRO A 73 -1.37 12.74 -18.39
N PHE A 74 -0.63 12.66 -19.49
CA PHE A 74 -1.12 13.19 -20.78
C PHE A 74 -2.47 12.57 -21.18
N THR A 75 -2.69 11.30 -20.81
CA THR A 75 -3.97 10.60 -20.98
C THR A 75 -5.12 11.28 -20.23
N GLU A 76 -4.89 11.76 -19.01
CA GLU A 76 -5.88 12.51 -18.22
C GLU A 76 -6.03 13.95 -18.70
N TRP A 77 -5.02 14.51 -19.34
CA TRP A 77 -5.07 15.87 -19.89
C TRP A 77 -6.00 15.99 -21.12
N LEU A 78 -6.10 14.93 -21.93
CA LEU A 78 -6.82 14.90 -23.21
C LEU A 78 -8.36 14.97 -23.13
N PRO A 79 -9.07 14.25 -22.24
CA PRO A 79 -10.53 14.30 -22.20
C PRO A 79 -11.05 15.54 -21.44
N ARG A 80 -12.30 15.89 -21.73
CA ARG A 80 -13.10 16.79 -20.89
C ARG A 80 -13.29 16.14 -19.52
N LYS A 81 -13.23 16.94 -18.46
CA LYS A 81 -13.30 16.43 -17.09
C LYS A 81 -14.00 17.40 -16.17
N ASN A 82 -14.75 16.87 -15.22
CA ASN A 82 -15.20 17.61 -14.04
C ASN A 82 -14.14 17.45 -12.97
N TYR A 83 -13.62 18.56 -12.46
CA TYR A 83 -12.47 18.55 -11.57
C TYR A 83 -12.75 19.35 -10.29
N THR A 84 -12.33 18.81 -9.15
CA THR A 84 -12.27 19.54 -7.88
C THR A 84 -11.00 19.17 -7.12
N ARG A 85 -10.59 20.03 -6.18
CA ARG A 85 -9.41 19.84 -5.34
C ARG A 85 -9.69 20.23 -3.90
N ALA A 86 -9.23 19.43 -2.96
CA ALA A 86 -9.21 19.74 -1.54
C ALA A 86 -7.80 19.58 -0.95
N TYR A 87 -7.55 20.30 0.14
CA TYR A 87 -6.26 20.29 0.84
C TYR A 87 -6.45 19.80 2.28
N PHE A 88 -5.65 18.83 2.68
CA PHE A 88 -5.63 18.27 4.02
C PHE A 88 -4.30 18.61 4.70
N ARG A 89 -4.35 19.03 5.96
CA ARG A 89 -3.16 19.20 6.80
C ARG A 89 -3.20 18.16 7.92
N PRO A 90 -2.28 17.19 7.93
CA PRO A 90 -2.11 16.27 9.04
C PRO A 90 -1.59 17.01 10.28
N HIS A 91 -2.25 16.83 11.41
CA HIS A 91 -1.77 17.19 12.72
C HIS A 91 -1.34 15.91 13.45
N PHE A 92 -0.03 15.73 13.63
CA PHE A 92 0.52 14.51 14.21
C PHE A 92 0.29 14.47 15.73
N VAL A 93 -0.46 13.46 16.17
CA VAL A 93 -0.68 13.09 17.58
C VAL A 93 0.19 11.88 17.95
N SER A 94 0.04 11.36 19.18
CA SER A 94 0.78 10.19 19.67
C SER A 94 0.72 9.00 18.68
N SER A 95 1.76 8.18 18.64
CA SER A 95 1.77 6.93 17.86
C SER A 95 0.70 5.93 18.32
N ASP A 96 0.30 6.03 19.60
CA ASP A 96 -0.66 5.13 20.24
C ASP A 96 -2.07 5.75 20.26
N ALA A 97 -2.30 6.78 19.44
CA ALA A 97 -3.61 7.42 19.33
C ALA A 97 -4.61 6.47 18.64
N GLU A 98 -5.74 6.27 19.30
CA GLU A 98 -6.84 5.47 18.78
C GLU A 98 -7.84 6.35 18.02
N PHE A 99 -8.32 5.86 16.88
CA PHE A 99 -9.29 6.53 16.04
C PHE A 99 -10.54 5.66 15.84
N THR A 100 -11.68 6.30 15.59
CA THR A 100 -12.91 5.56 15.26
C THR A 100 -12.83 4.98 13.85
N SER A 101 -13.63 3.95 13.57
CA SER A 101 -13.69 3.32 12.24
C SER A 101 -14.11 4.30 11.13
N LEU A 102 -14.80 5.38 11.47
CA LEU A 102 -15.22 6.48 10.61
C LEU A 102 -15.24 7.78 11.42
N GLU A 103 -14.50 8.79 10.97
CA GLU A 103 -14.35 10.07 11.67
C GLU A 103 -15.08 11.20 10.97
N ASP A 104 -15.62 12.16 11.72
CA ASP A 104 -16.43 13.25 11.18
C ASP A 104 -15.60 14.52 10.92
N ILE A 105 -15.66 15.03 9.68
CA ILE A 105 -15.18 16.37 9.35
C ILE A 105 -16.39 17.29 9.15
N ARG A 106 -16.64 18.14 10.15
CA ARG A 106 -17.80 19.05 10.20
C ARG A 106 -17.73 20.22 9.22
N SER A 107 -16.54 20.51 8.71
CA SER A 107 -16.31 21.68 7.87
C SER A 107 -16.36 21.27 6.39
N PRO A 108 -16.90 22.10 5.49
CA PRO A 108 -16.99 21.74 4.06
C PRO A 108 -15.62 21.38 3.45
N VAL A 109 -15.49 20.24 2.79
CA VAL A 109 -14.22 19.70 2.28
C VAL A 109 -14.09 19.94 0.78
N LEU A 110 -15.04 19.48 -0.03
CA LEU A 110 -14.94 19.53 -1.49
C LEU A 110 -15.57 20.82 -2.03
N PRO A 111 -14.80 21.67 -2.71
CA PRO A 111 -15.37 22.74 -3.51
C PRO A 111 -16.24 22.19 -4.65
N PRO A 112 -17.17 22.99 -5.20
CA PRO A 112 -17.93 22.61 -6.37
C PRO A 112 -17.04 22.21 -7.55
N PHE A 113 -17.44 21.16 -8.28
CA PHE A 113 -16.72 20.71 -9.46
C PHE A 113 -16.70 21.80 -10.53
N THR A 114 -15.52 21.99 -11.12
CA THR A 114 -15.31 22.87 -12.26
C THR A 114 -15.13 22.03 -13.51
N GLN A 115 -15.85 22.37 -14.57
CA GLN A 115 -15.71 21.70 -15.85
C GLN A 115 -14.49 22.23 -16.60
N LEU A 116 -13.62 21.31 -17.01
CA LEU A 116 -12.40 21.58 -17.77
C LEU A 116 -12.52 20.95 -19.16
N ASP A 117 -12.38 21.78 -20.19
CA ASP A 117 -12.35 21.32 -21.58
C ASP A 117 -11.06 20.58 -21.91
N ARG A 118 -11.06 19.83 -23.02
CA ARG A 118 -9.91 19.10 -23.54
C ARG A 118 -8.67 20.00 -23.62
N GLY A 119 -7.58 19.55 -23.02
CA GLY A 119 -6.31 20.26 -23.05
C GLY A 119 -6.26 21.52 -22.17
N THR A 120 -7.30 21.80 -21.39
CA THR A 120 -7.27 22.90 -20.42
C THR A 120 -6.33 22.50 -19.29
N PRO A 121 -5.26 23.27 -19.00
CA PRO A 121 -4.40 22.98 -17.87
C PRO A 121 -5.18 23.21 -16.57
N ILE A 122 -4.96 22.33 -15.58
CA ILE A 122 -5.34 22.62 -14.18
C ILE A 122 -4.34 23.66 -13.68
N MET A 123 -4.48 24.90 -14.10
CA MET A 123 -3.80 26.03 -13.49
C MET A 123 -4.86 26.72 -12.66
N PRO A 124 -4.75 26.76 -11.33
CA PRO A 124 -5.56 27.68 -10.58
C PRO A 124 -5.21 29.07 -11.10
N LYS A 125 -6.17 29.99 -11.10
CA LYS A 125 -5.90 31.41 -11.41
C LYS A 125 -5.07 32.03 -10.27
N ILE A 126 -3.87 31.51 -10.00
CA ILE A 126 -2.97 31.92 -8.89
C ILE A 126 -2.37 33.31 -9.16
N ASN A 127 -2.44 33.80 -10.40
CA ASN A 127 -1.97 35.14 -10.73
C ASN A 127 -2.98 36.25 -10.40
N ASP A 128 -4.10 35.92 -9.74
CA ASP A 128 -4.97 36.91 -9.11
C ASP A 128 -4.62 37.04 -7.62
N PRO A 129 -3.82 38.05 -7.22
CA PRO A 129 -3.48 38.29 -5.82
C PRO A 129 -4.69 38.67 -4.94
N SER A 130 -5.89 38.80 -5.52
CA SER A 130 -7.15 39.02 -4.79
C SER A 130 -7.96 37.75 -4.54
N ALA A 131 -7.56 36.60 -5.09
CA ALA A 131 -8.28 35.34 -4.88
C ALA A 131 -8.10 34.85 -3.43
N PRO A 132 -9.20 34.42 -2.74
CA PRO A 132 -9.10 33.88 -1.39
C PRO A 132 -8.28 32.59 -1.40
N CYS A 133 -7.45 32.40 -0.37
CA CYS A 133 -6.67 31.17 -0.22
C CYS A 133 -7.59 29.95 -0.20
N PRO A 134 -7.16 28.81 -0.79
CA PRO A 134 -7.93 27.59 -0.72
C PRO A 134 -8.09 27.16 0.74
N LYS A 135 -9.25 26.62 1.07
CA LYS A 135 -9.53 26.09 2.39
C LYS A 135 -8.66 24.85 2.64
N VAL A 136 -8.08 24.78 3.84
CA VAL A 136 -7.31 23.63 4.32
C VAL A 136 -8.09 22.94 5.43
N ILE A 137 -8.14 21.62 5.39
CA ILE A 137 -8.84 20.78 6.34
C ILE A 137 -7.80 20.15 7.27
N ASP A 138 -7.77 20.57 8.52
CA ASP A 138 -6.88 19.98 9.52
C ASP A 138 -7.49 18.67 10.04
N VAL A 139 -6.69 17.59 10.07
CA VAL A 139 -7.09 16.26 10.56
C VAL A 139 -6.01 15.67 11.46
N ASP A 140 -6.42 15.02 12.55
CA ASP A 140 -5.48 14.35 13.45
C ASP A 140 -5.02 13.01 12.85
N VAL A 141 -3.71 12.77 12.88
CA VAL A 141 -3.08 11.53 12.43
C VAL A 141 -2.07 11.02 13.45
N ALA A 142 -1.97 9.71 13.64
CA ALA A 142 -0.95 9.15 14.52
C ALA A 142 0.44 9.34 13.92
N ALA A 143 1.40 9.69 14.77
CA ALA A 143 2.81 9.60 14.43
C ALA A 143 3.21 8.14 14.11
N ASP A 144 4.23 7.98 13.29
CA ASP A 144 4.81 6.67 13.03
C ASP A 144 5.42 6.09 14.32
N THR A 145 5.17 4.81 14.57
CA THR A 145 5.75 4.08 15.70
C THR A 145 7.27 3.96 15.53
N ASP A 146 7.99 4.03 16.64
CA ASP A 146 9.45 3.87 16.66
C ASP A 146 9.90 2.50 16.11
N ILE A 147 11.06 2.48 15.47
CA ILE A 147 11.55 1.30 14.73
C ILE A 147 12.52 0.43 15.54
N GLU A 148 12.96 0.83 16.73
CA GLU A 148 14.05 0.16 17.45
C GLU A 148 13.74 -1.32 17.72
N GLU A 149 12.50 -1.62 18.11
CA GLU A 149 12.07 -2.98 18.45
C GLU A 149 12.09 -3.93 17.25
N THR A 150 11.99 -3.40 16.02
CA THR A 150 12.03 -4.22 14.80
C THR A 150 13.37 -4.94 14.63
N SER A 151 14.45 -4.52 15.32
CA SER A 151 15.76 -5.19 15.24
C SER A 151 15.78 -6.62 15.76
N LYS A 152 14.79 -6.98 16.59
CA LYS A 152 14.62 -8.30 17.21
C LYS A 152 13.81 -9.28 16.35
N TYR A 153 13.38 -8.86 15.16
CA TYR A 153 12.52 -9.63 14.28
C TYR A 153 13.25 -10.00 12.99
N LEU A 154 13.13 -11.26 12.62
CA LEU A 154 13.68 -11.82 11.38
C LEU A 154 12.53 -12.41 10.56
N PHE A 155 12.36 -11.95 9.33
CA PHE A 155 11.27 -12.38 8.46
C PHE A 155 11.79 -13.29 7.36
N GLY A 156 11.04 -14.32 7.04
CA GLY A 156 11.39 -15.39 6.12
C GLY A 156 10.48 -15.39 4.92
N LEU A 157 11.08 -15.45 3.74
CA LEU A 157 10.37 -15.56 2.46
C LEU A 157 10.88 -16.78 1.70
N SER A 158 9.97 -17.51 1.06
CA SER A 158 10.32 -18.59 0.12
C SER A 158 9.83 -18.23 -1.28
N THR A 159 10.72 -17.73 -2.14
CA THR A 159 10.33 -17.26 -3.47
C THR A 159 11.47 -17.40 -4.50
N THR A 160 11.39 -16.70 -5.63
CA THR A 160 12.47 -16.57 -6.61
C THR A 160 13.00 -15.14 -6.62
N VAL A 161 14.23 -14.96 -7.11
CA VAL A 161 14.82 -13.61 -7.21
C VAL A 161 13.99 -12.70 -8.12
N ASP A 162 13.45 -13.22 -9.22
CA ASP A 162 12.60 -12.45 -10.13
C ASP A 162 11.31 -11.94 -9.46
N ARG A 163 10.66 -12.80 -8.65
CA ARG A 163 9.48 -12.38 -7.87
C ARG A 163 9.86 -11.37 -6.80
N LEU A 164 10.99 -11.56 -6.12
CA LEU A 164 11.51 -10.62 -5.12
C LEU A 164 11.79 -9.24 -5.74
N GLU A 165 12.36 -9.20 -6.94
CA GLU A 165 12.56 -7.95 -7.69
C GLU A 165 11.23 -7.30 -8.07
N HIS A 166 10.24 -8.08 -8.51
CA HIS A 166 8.90 -7.56 -8.81
C HIS A 166 8.20 -6.99 -7.56
N MET A 167 8.40 -7.62 -6.40
CA MET A 167 7.80 -7.21 -5.11
C MET A 167 8.59 -6.11 -4.39
N LEU A 168 9.74 -5.72 -4.91
CA LEU A 168 10.66 -4.80 -4.25
C LEU A 168 10.02 -3.49 -3.75
N PRO A 169 9.14 -2.78 -4.50
CA PRO A 169 8.50 -1.57 -3.97
C PRO A 169 7.64 -1.84 -2.71
N ALA A 170 6.90 -2.95 -2.69
CA ALA A 170 6.07 -3.35 -1.56
C ALA A 170 6.91 -3.79 -0.35
N LEU A 171 8.01 -4.49 -0.61
CA LEU A 171 8.98 -4.88 0.42
C LEU A 171 9.70 -3.66 1.01
N LEU A 172 10.11 -2.70 0.19
CA LEU A 172 10.72 -1.44 0.67
C LEU A 172 9.75 -0.65 1.53
N TYR A 173 8.48 -0.59 1.16
CA TYR A 173 7.48 0.03 2.01
C TYR A 173 7.33 -0.71 3.35
N SER A 174 7.22 -2.04 3.33
CA SER A 174 6.96 -2.82 4.55
C SER A 174 8.16 -2.89 5.49
N TYR A 175 9.38 -3.07 4.94
CA TYR A 175 10.59 -3.39 5.70
C TYR A 175 11.70 -2.33 5.60
N GLY A 176 11.76 -1.57 4.50
CA GLY A 176 12.94 -0.77 4.15
C GLY A 176 13.26 0.42 5.08
N ASN A 177 12.29 0.87 5.88
CA ASN A 177 12.51 1.88 6.93
C ASN A 177 12.38 1.29 8.33
N THR A 178 12.92 0.08 8.52
CA THR A 178 12.93 -0.63 9.81
C THR A 178 14.33 -1.19 10.09
N LYS A 179 14.50 -1.83 11.25
CA LYS A 179 15.71 -2.59 11.61
C LYS A 179 15.49 -4.11 11.51
N ALA A 180 14.31 -4.54 11.05
CA ALA A 180 14.04 -5.94 10.76
C ALA A 180 14.85 -6.41 9.56
N SER A 181 15.18 -7.70 9.54
CA SER A 181 15.93 -8.32 8.44
C SER A 181 15.08 -9.37 7.75
N LEU A 182 15.34 -9.56 6.45
CA LEU A 182 14.71 -10.53 5.58
C LEU A 182 15.70 -11.67 5.29
N LEU A 183 15.30 -12.91 5.53
CA LEU A 183 16.01 -14.11 5.07
C LEU A 183 15.18 -14.77 3.97
N VAL A 184 15.73 -14.87 2.76
CA VAL A 184 14.98 -15.37 1.60
C VAL A 184 15.60 -16.66 1.09
N LEU A 185 14.80 -17.73 1.10
CA LEU A 185 15.16 -18.99 0.44
C LEU A 185 14.75 -18.96 -1.03
N VAL A 186 15.75 -19.08 -1.89
CA VAL A 186 15.61 -19.11 -3.35
C VAL A 186 16.04 -20.48 -3.90
N PRO A 187 15.51 -20.94 -5.05
CA PRO A 187 15.96 -22.19 -5.65
C PRO A 187 17.45 -22.10 -6.03
N GLU A 188 18.15 -23.24 -6.05
CA GLU A 188 19.51 -23.29 -6.59
C GLU A 188 19.54 -22.85 -8.06
N SER A 189 20.49 -21.98 -8.41
CA SER A 189 20.75 -21.54 -9.78
C SER A 189 22.23 -21.26 -9.98
N ASP A 190 22.65 -21.13 -11.24
CA ASP A 190 24.03 -20.72 -11.61
C ASP A 190 24.27 -19.21 -11.41
N ASP A 191 23.28 -18.47 -10.89
CA ASP A 191 23.37 -17.03 -10.72
C ASP A 191 24.27 -16.64 -9.54
N ASN A 192 24.84 -15.44 -9.63
CA ASN A 192 25.62 -14.89 -8.53
C ASN A 192 24.69 -14.30 -7.45
N LEU A 193 24.30 -15.14 -6.49
CA LEU A 193 23.44 -14.74 -5.37
C LEU A 193 24.01 -13.56 -4.56
N ALA A 194 25.33 -13.47 -4.39
CA ALA A 194 25.95 -12.35 -3.68
C ALA A 194 25.75 -11.01 -4.42
N LEU A 195 25.76 -11.03 -5.75
CA LEU A 195 25.45 -9.85 -6.56
C LEU A 195 23.96 -9.45 -6.44
N GLN A 196 23.06 -10.43 -6.46
CA GLN A 196 21.62 -10.20 -6.29
C GLN A 196 21.30 -9.68 -4.87
N GLU A 197 21.91 -10.24 -3.83
CA GLU A 197 21.79 -9.73 -2.46
C GLU A 197 22.26 -8.27 -2.36
N THR A 198 23.42 -7.97 -2.95
CA THR A 198 23.95 -6.60 -3.01
C THR A 198 23.01 -5.65 -3.73
N TYR A 199 22.33 -6.10 -4.80
CA TYR A 199 21.34 -5.30 -5.52
C TYR A 199 20.19 -4.83 -4.61
N PHE A 200 19.67 -5.72 -3.75
CA PHE A 200 18.58 -5.38 -2.82
C PHE A 200 19.07 -4.54 -1.64
N ARG A 201 20.21 -4.89 -1.04
CA ARG A 201 20.81 -4.12 0.07
C ARG A 201 21.10 -2.68 -0.29
N ASN A 202 21.63 -2.42 -1.49
CA ASN A 202 21.89 -1.07 -1.98
C ASN A 202 20.62 -0.22 -2.18
N ARG A 203 19.43 -0.84 -2.17
CA ARG A 203 18.14 -0.16 -2.30
C ARG A 203 17.42 0.06 -0.97
N GLY A 204 18.00 -0.41 0.15
CA GLY A 204 17.48 -0.16 1.49
C GLY A 204 16.82 -1.36 2.18
N LEU A 205 16.95 -2.58 1.64
CA LEU A 205 16.50 -3.79 2.35
C LEU A 205 17.66 -4.43 3.12
N ASP A 206 17.49 -4.67 4.42
CA ASP A 206 18.34 -5.63 5.16
C ASP A 206 17.88 -7.03 4.77
N VAL A 207 18.51 -7.63 3.75
CA VAL A 207 18.15 -8.94 3.21
C VAL A 207 19.36 -9.86 3.07
N THR A 208 19.16 -11.15 3.30
CA THR A 208 20.12 -12.22 3.06
C THR A 208 19.48 -13.27 2.16
N LEU A 209 20.14 -13.62 1.05
CA LEU A 209 19.67 -14.63 0.10
C LEU A 209 20.39 -15.95 0.34
N LYS A 210 19.63 -17.04 0.48
CA LYS A 210 20.18 -18.39 0.66
C LYS A 210 19.59 -19.34 -0.38
N ALA A 211 20.47 -19.99 -1.15
CA ALA A 211 20.08 -21.07 -2.04
C ALA A 211 19.54 -22.25 -1.23
N SER A 212 18.47 -22.87 -1.73
CA SER A 212 17.91 -24.07 -1.13
C SER A 212 17.64 -25.13 -2.20
N PRO A 213 18.06 -26.39 -1.96
CA PRO A 213 17.77 -27.51 -2.85
C PRO A 213 16.34 -28.03 -2.68
N LEU A 214 15.56 -27.50 -1.74
CA LEU A 214 14.20 -27.94 -1.47
C LEU A 214 13.25 -27.50 -2.57
N GLU A 215 12.27 -28.36 -2.84
CA GLU A 215 11.12 -28.04 -3.70
C GLU A 215 10.34 -26.83 -3.16
N PHE A 216 9.59 -26.16 -4.04
CA PHE A 216 8.91 -24.90 -3.70
C PHE A 216 8.03 -24.98 -2.44
N THR A 217 7.16 -25.99 -2.32
CA THR A 217 6.26 -26.14 -1.16
C THR A 217 7.02 -26.51 0.13
N ALA A 218 8.17 -27.14 0.00
CA ALA A 218 9.03 -27.55 1.10
C ALA A 218 9.89 -26.39 1.66
N ARG A 219 10.26 -25.40 0.83
CA ARG A 219 11.13 -24.28 1.23
C ARG A 219 10.55 -23.41 2.32
N TYR A 220 9.23 -23.21 2.35
CA TYR A 220 8.59 -22.41 3.41
C TYR A 220 8.80 -23.02 4.80
N PHE A 221 8.63 -24.34 4.97
CA PHE A 221 8.99 -25.00 6.24
C PHE A 221 10.51 -25.07 6.44
N GLY A 222 11.28 -25.16 5.33
CA GLY A 222 12.74 -25.02 5.32
C GLY A 222 13.28 -23.74 5.97
N MET A 223 12.45 -22.70 6.10
CA MET A 223 12.80 -21.50 6.86
C MET A 223 13.12 -21.80 8.33
N VAL A 224 12.58 -22.86 8.94
CA VAL A 224 12.87 -23.24 10.34
C VAL A 224 14.38 -23.41 10.56
N GLU A 225 15.02 -24.27 9.77
CA GLU A 225 16.46 -24.51 9.85
C GLU A 225 17.26 -23.25 9.45
N ALA A 226 16.83 -22.58 8.37
CA ALA A 226 17.50 -21.38 7.87
C ALA A 226 17.50 -20.24 8.90
N PHE A 227 16.38 -20.02 9.60
CA PHE A 227 16.30 -19.06 10.69
C PHE A 227 17.22 -19.43 11.84
N ALA A 228 17.18 -20.68 12.30
CA ALA A 228 17.98 -21.10 13.44
C ALA A 228 19.49 -20.96 13.17
N GLU A 229 19.93 -21.31 11.97
CA GLU A 229 21.31 -21.10 11.53
C GLU A 229 21.67 -19.61 11.47
N HIS A 230 20.85 -18.78 10.82
CA HIS A 230 21.13 -17.34 10.67
C HIS A 230 21.13 -16.61 12.02
N ILE A 231 20.24 -16.99 12.94
CA ILE A 231 20.20 -16.43 14.30
C ILE A 231 21.50 -16.77 15.05
N ARG A 232 21.97 -18.02 14.98
CA ARG A 232 23.23 -18.43 15.64
C ARG A 232 24.44 -17.70 15.09
N ASN A 233 24.50 -17.47 13.78
CA ASN A 233 25.71 -17.00 13.11
C ASN A 233 25.76 -15.48 12.94
N GLU A 234 24.61 -14.83 12.73
CA GLU A 234 24.55 -13.45 12.24
C GLU A 234 23.65 -12.55 13.08
N ARG A 235 22.53 -13.05 13.62
CA ARG A 235 21.53 -12.24 14.36
C ARG A 235 21.10 -12.83 15.71
N PRO A 236 22.02 -12.96 16.68
CA PRO A 236 21.74 -13.59 17.98
C PRO A 236 20.72 -12.84 18.85
N GLN A 237 20.45 -11.56 18.55
CA GLN A 237 19.45 -10.73 19.23
C GLN A 237 18.00 -10.99 18.78
N THR A 238 17.78 -11.89 17.83
CA THR A 238 16.44 -12.20 17.31
C THR A 238 15.60 -12.91 18.38
N GLU A 239 14.42 -12.38 18.66
CA GLU A 239 13.45 -12.93 19.62
C GLU A 239 12.25 -13.58 18.91
N TRP A 240 11.96 -13.13 17.69
CA TRP A 240 10.81 -13.56 16.89
C TRP A 240 11.21 -13.81 15.44
N VAL A 241 10.61 -14.84 14.86
CA VAL A 241 10.67 -15.09 13.42
C VAL A 241 9.30 -14.99 12.78
N GLY A 242 9.22 -14.36 11.61
CA GLY A 242 8.00 -14.21 10.84
C GLY A 242 8.07 -15.01 9.55
N PHE A 243 7.18 -15.98 9.32
CA PHE A 243 7.04 -16.67 8.03
C PHE A 243 6.00 -15.94 7.17
N MET A 244 6.41 -15.48 5.98
CA MET A 244 5.62 -14.60 5.12
C MET A 244 5.62 -15.12 3.68
N ASP A 245 4.56 -14.82 2.94
CA ASP A 245 4.58 -14.88 1.48
C ASP A 245 5.19 -13.59 0.92
N ASP A 246 5.69 -13.62 -0.31
CA ASP A 246 6.36 -12.46 -0.91
C ASP A 246 5.40 -11.34 -1.34
N ASP A 247 4.10 -11.64 -1.45
CA ASP A 247 3.01 -10.68 -1.61
C ASP A 247 2.24 -10.41 -0.29
N THR A 248 2.80 -10.76 0.87
CA THR A 248 2.35 -10.21 2.17
C THR A 248 2.80 -8.76 2.29
N PHE A 249 1.86 -7.83 2.53
CA PHE A 249 2.12 -6.40 2.66
C PHE A 249 1.73 -5.87 4.03
N PHE A 250 2.66 -5.20 4.72
CA PHE A 250 2.40 -4.59 6.01
C PHE A 250 2.13 -3.09 5.88
N LEU A 251 1.00 -2.60 6.42
CA LEU A 251 0.73 -1.15 6.45
C LEU A 251 1.75 -0.41 7.32
N SER A 252 2.07 -0.98 8.49
CA SER A 252 3.10 -0.49 9.41
C SER A 252 3.71 -1.64 10.20
N LEU A 253 4.88 -2.11 9.77
CA LEU A 253 5.61 -3.14 10.49
C LEU A 253 6.02 -2.72 11.92
N PRO A 254 6.49 -1.49 12.18
CA PRO A 254 6.79 -1.04 13.54
C PRO A 254 5.58 -1.07 14.48
N THR A 255 4.39 -0.72 13.98
CA THR A 255 3.14 -0.77 14.77
C THR A 255 2.81 -2.23 15.14
N LEU A 256 2.83 -3.15 14.18
CA LEU A 256 2.60 -4.58 14.45
C LEU A 256 3.60 -5.15 15.46
N VAL A 257 4.90 -4.83 15.28
CA VAL A 257 5.97 -5.26 16.20
C VAL A 257 5.77 -4.69 17.61
N SER A 258 5.30 -3.44 17.72
CA SER A 258 5.04 -2.83 19.03
C SER A 258 3.94 -3.56 19.81
N GLU A 259 2.97 -4.14 19.12
CA GLU A 259 1.90 -4.93 19.73
C GLU A 259 2.38 -6.34 20.11
N LEU A 260 3.28 -6.94 19.32
CA LEU A 260 3.88 -8.23 19.66
C LEU A 260 4.65 -8.18 20.99
N LYS A 261 5.05 -6.99 21.47
CA LYS A 261 5.65 -6.78 22.80
C LYS A 261 4.72 -7.16 23.96
N MET A 262 3.41 -7.25 23.72
CA MET A 262 2.46 -7.73 24.73
C MET A 262 2.68 -9.22 25.07
N PHE A 263 3.39 -9.95 24.20
CA PHE A 263 3.73 -11.36 24.39
C PHE A 263 5.14 -11.51 24.96
N ASP A 264 5.29 -12.39 25.94
CA ASP A 264 6.56 -12.69 26.59
C ASP A 264 7.41 -13.58 25.68
N ALA A 265 8.34 -12.96 24.94
CA ALA A 265 9.18 -13.65 23.95
C ALA A 265 10.02 -14.82 24.51
N SER A 266 10.17 -14.93 25.83
CA SER A 266 10.84 -16.07 26.48
C SER A 266 9.98 -17.35 26.52
N LYS A 267 8.71 -17.26 26.13
CA LYS A 267 7.77 -18.39 26.04
C LYS A 267 7.51 -18.79 24.60
N LYS A 268 7.01 -20.01 24.41
CA LYS A 268 6.57 -20.50 23.10
C LYS A 268 5.29 -19.76 22.68
N HIS A 269 5.35 -19.12 21.52
CA HIS A 269 4.23 -18.42 20.92
C HIS A 269 4.12 -18.80 19.45
N TYR A 270 2.89 -19.11 19.05
CA TYR A 270 2.47 -19.32 17.67
C TYR A 270 1.30 -18.38 17.40
N ILE A 271 1.57 -17.32 16.64
CA ILE A 271 0.65 -16.21 16.42
C ILE A 271 0.44 -16.04 14.92
N GLY A 272 -0.79 -15.78 14.52
CA GLY A 272 -1.15 -15.53 13.12
C GLY A 272 -2.65 -15.53 12.97
N SER A 273 -3.16 -15.74 11.75
CA SER A 273 -4.61 -15.77 11.52
C SER A 273 -5.06 -16.93 10.64
N LEU A 274 -6.29 -17.36 10.89
CA LEU A 274 -7.03 -18.20 9.96
C LEU A 274 -7.38 -17.38 8.72
N SER A 275 -7.54 -18.06 7.59
CA SER A 275 -8.16 -17.47 6.41
C SER A 275 -9.56 -16.94 6.74
N GLU A 276 -9.93 -15.83 6.10
CA GLU A 276 -11.30 -15.32 6.16
C GLU A 276 -12.28 -16.29 5.52
N ALA A 277 -11.84 -17.10 4.56
CA ALA A 277 -12.68 -18.07 3.89
C ALA A 277 -12.73 -19.41 4.66
N SER A 278 -13.85 -19.71 5.33
CA SER A 278 -13.95 -20.92 6.17
C SER A 278 -13.65 -22.22 5.42
N TRP A 279 -13.95 -22.32 4.12
CA TRP A 279 -13.65 -23.53 3.35
C TRP A 279 -12.13 -23.77 3.20
N GLN A 280 -11.31 -22.71 3.26
CA GLN A 280 -9.86 -22.83 3.29
C GLN A 280 -9.43 -23.42 4.63
N VAL A 281 -10.04 -22.96 5.72
CA VAL A 281 -9.82 -23.51 7.06
C VAL A 281 -10.26 -24.97 7.14
N ASP A 282 -11.41 -25.33 6.55
CA ASP A 282 -11.89 -26.71 6.50
C ASP A 282 -10.96 -27.62 5.68
N THR A 283 -10.31 -27.08 4.65
CA THR A 283 -9.43 -27.82 3.74
C THR A 283 -8.01 -28.00 4.32
N PHE A 284 -7.43 -26.92 4.84
CA PHE A 284 -6.02 -26.88 5.25
C PHE A 284 -5.82 -27.03 6.76
N GLY A 285 -6.87 -26.78 7.55
CA GLY A 285 -6.90 -26.91 9.00
C GLY A 285 -6.89 -25.57 9.73
N HIS A 286 -7.01 -25.64 11.06
CA HIS A 286 -6.93 -24.49 11.96
C HIS A 286 -5.46 -24.10 12.21
N ILE A 287 -4.83 -23.55 11.18
CA ILE A 287 -3.42 -23.11 11.16
C ILE A 287 -3.34 -21.59 10.93
N ALA A 288 -2.21 -20.98 11.27
CA ALA A 288 -1.91 -19.64 10.78
C ALA A 288 -1.58 -19.74 9.28
N PHE A 289 -2.30 -18.99 8.45
CA PHE A 289 -2.08 -18.95 7.02
C PHE A 289 -0.89 -18.06 6.69
N GLY A 290 -0.01 -18.53 5.80
CA GLY A 290 1.28 -17.90 5.52
C GLY A 290 1.19 -16.47 5.01
N GLY A 291 0.25 -16.21 4.09
CA GLY A 291 0.05 -14.91 3.47
C GLY A 291 -0.44 -13.81 4.41
N ALA A 292 -1.23 -14.16 5.43
CA ALA A 292 -1.61 -13.25 6.51
C ALA A 292 -0.40 -12.91 7.41
N GLY A 293 0.59 -13.80 7.44
CA GLY A 293 1.78 -13.71 8.26
C GLY A 293 1.71 -14.58 9.52
N VAL A 294 2.78 -15.33 9.76
CA VAL A 294 2.92 -16.23 10.91
C VAL A 294 4.10 -15.83 11.78
N PHE A 295 3.87 -15.58 13.06
CA PHE A 295 4.89 -15.17 14.02
C PHE A 295 5.15 -16.29 15.03
N VAL A 296 6.42 -16.67 15.14
CA VAL A 296 6.91 -17.75 16.00
C VAL A 296 8.00 -17.17 16.91
N SER A 297 7.85 -17.33 18.22
CA SER A 297 8.91 -16.91 19.15
C SER A 297 10.10 -17.88 19.09
N LYS A 298 11.29 -17.37 19.43
CA LYS A 298 12.52 -18.16 19.40
C LYS A 298 12.43 -19.49 20.19
N PRO A 299 11.85 -19.57 21.39
CA PRO A 299 11.72 -20.84 22.11
C PRO A 299 10.90 -21.89 21.36
N LEU A 300 9.89 -21.48 20.58
CA LEU A 300 9.14 -22.41 19.74
C LEU A 300 9.96 -22.82 18.50
N LEU A 301 10.68 -21.87 17.89
CA LEU A 301 11.61 -22.17 16.80
C LEU A 301 12.66 -23.22 17.19
N ASP A 302 13.25 -23.10 18.38
CA ASP A 302 14.25 -24.06 18.89
C ASP A 302 13.67 -25.50 18.99
N VAL A 303 12.38 -25.63 19.33
CA VAL A 303 11.66 -26.93 19.31
C VAL A 303 11.49 -27.43 17.88
N LEU A 304 11.04 -26.57 16.97
CA LEU A 304 10.82 -26.95 15.57
C LEU A 304 12.10 -27.38 14.88
N GLU A 305 13.23 -26.73 15.16
CA GLU A 305 14.55 -27.13 14.67
C GLU A 305 14.91 -28.56 15.11
N THR A 306 14.62 -28.91 16.38
CA THR A 306 14.90 -30.25 16.92
C THR A 306 14.19 -31.37 16.13
N TYR A 307 13.00 -31.08 15.60
CA TYR A 307 12.19 -32.03 14.83
C TYR A 307 12.15 -31.71 13.33
N TYR A 308 13.10 -30.90 12.85
CA TYR A 308 13.10 -30.38 11.48
C TYR A 308 13.06 -31.51 10.45
N ASP A 309 13.99 -32.47 10.51
CA ASP A 309 14.07 -33.57 9.55
C ASP A 309 12.79 -34.42 9.52
N GLU A 310 12.19 -34.69 10.68
CA GLU A 310 10.94 -35.44 10.76
C GLU A 310 9.79 -34.66 10.10
N CYS A 311 9.57 -33.41 10.51
CA CYS A 311 8.50 -32.59 9.95
C CYS A 311 8.70 -32.30 8.46
N GLN A 312 9.94 -32.07 8.02
CA GLN A 312 10.27 -31.82 6.63
C GLN A 312 9.96 -33.03 5.74
N SER A 313 10.16 -34.25 6.26
CA SER A 313 9.88 -35.52 5.57
C SER A 313 8.38 -35.79 5.33
N TRP A 314 7.49 -35.04 5.98
CA TRP A 314 6.05 -35.20 5.79
C TRP A 314 5.62 -34.60 4.46
N GLY A 315 5.30 -35.45 3.48
CA GLY A 315 4.50 -35.12 2.29
C GLY A 315 4.82 -33.82 1.52
N GLU A 316 3.95 -33.49 0.58
CA GLU A 316 4.06 -32.31 -0.30
C GLU A 316 3.00 -31.24 0.02
N GLN A 317 2.43 -31.28 1.22
CA GLN A 317 1.45 -30.29 1.65
C GLN A 317 2.02 -28.87 1.65
N PRO A 318 1.17 -27.82 1.53
CA PRO A 318 1.58 -26.43 1.66
C PRO A 318 2.44 -26.17 2.90
N GLY A 319 3.35 -25.21 2.78
CA GLY A 319 4.40 -24.98 3.77
C GLY A 319 3.92 -24.49 5.12
N ASP A 320 2.92 -23.62 5.14
CA ASP A 320 2.24 -23.14 6.35
C ASP A 320 1.43 -24.27 7.02
N GLN A 321 0.79 -25.14 6.22
CA GLN A 321 0.16 -26.36 6.72
C GLN A 321 1.17 -27.28 7.39
N LYS A 322 2.34 -27.50 6.76
CA LYS A 322 3.43 -28.29 7.34
C LYS A 322 3.94 -27.68 8.65
N LEU A 323 4.14 -26.36 8.69
CA LEU A 323 4.54 -25.64 9.90
C LEU A 323 3.51 -25.81 11.03
N GLY A 324 2.23 -25.56 10.75
CA GLY A 324 1.15 -25.69 11.72
C GLY A 324 1.02 -27.11 12.28
N GLN A 325 1.12 -28.12 11.42
CA GLN A 325 1.11 -29.53 11.85
C GLN A 325 2.32 -29.86 12.74
N CYS A 326 3.51 -29.36 12.41
CA CYS A 326 4.72 -29.60 13.21
C CYS A 326 4.61 -28.96 14.60
N ILE A 327 4.09 -27.72 14.67
CA ILE A 327 3.80 -27.03 15.93
C ILE A 327 2.74 -27.79 16.74
N GLN A 328 1.67 -28.28 16.10
CA GLN A 328 0.64 -29.06 16.78
C GLN A 328 1.20 -30.36 17.36
N ARG A 329 2.11 -31.03 16.64
CA ARG A 329 2.67 -32.31 17.03
C ARG A 329 3.73 -32.21 18.11
N PHE A 330 4.65 -31.25 18.00
CA PHE A 330 5.85 -31.16 18.84
C PHE A 330 5.95 -29.86 19.63
N GLY A 331 5.33 -28.79 19.14
CA GLY A 331 5.42 -27.47 19.74
C GLY A 331 4.59 -27.30 21.00
N ASP A 332 3.52 -28.07 21.23
CA ASP A 332 2.57 -27.90 22.35
C ASP A 332 2.25 -26.41 22.60
N THR A 333 1.88 -25.73 21.51
CA THR A 333 1.64 -24.28 21.48
C THR A 333 0.45 -24.03 20.54
N PRO A 334 -0.76 -23.77 21.07
CA PRO A 334 -1.91 -23.52 20.23
C PRO A 334 -1.78 -22.19 19.48
N LEU A 335 -2.43 -22.09 18.33
CA LEU A 335 -2.51 -20.85 17.57
C LEU A 335 -3.21 -19.76 18.39
N THR A 336 -2.54 -18.64 18.55
CA THR A 336 -3.13 -17.38 19.02
C THR A 336 -3.55 -16.56 17.80
N SER A 337 -4.87 -16.43 17.61
CA SER A 337 -5.44 -15.70 16.47
C SER A 337 -5.21 -14.19 16.59
N TRP A 338 -4.79 -13.54 15.50
CA TRP A 338 -4.50 -12.10 15.43
C TRP A 338 -5.41 -11.39 14.42
N PRO A 339 -6.50 -10.75 14.88
CA PRO A 339 -7.62 -10.41 13.99
C PRO A 339 -7.34 -9.50 12.79
N SER A 340 -6.36 -8.61 12.88
CA SER A 340 -5.97 -7.62 11.86
C SER A 340 -5.00 -8.13 10.79
N LEU A 341 -4.59 -9.41 10.87
CA LEU A 341 -3.83 -10.06 9.80
C LEU A 341 -4.80 -10.72 8.83
N TYR A 342 -4.72 -10.36 7.54
CA TYR A 342 -5.68 -10.83 6.54
C TYR A 342 -5.01 -11.69 5.46
N GLN A 343 -5.52 -12.92 5.31
CA GLN A 343 -5.06 -13.85 4.26
C GLN A 343 -5.65 -13.48 2.89
N MET A 344 -6.87 -12.93 2.89
CA MET A 344 -7.55 -12.40 1.70
C MET A 344 -7.76 -13.45 0.60
N ASP A 345 -8.21 -14.64 0.98
CA ASP A 345 -8.65 -15.67 0.04
C ASP A 345 -10.00 -15.27 -0.60
N MET A 346 -9.98 -14.22 -1.43
CA MET A 346 -11.11 -13.59 -2.10
C MET A 346 -10.73 -13.24 -3.54
N LYS A 347 -11.70 -13.28 -4.46
CA LYS A 347 -11.51 -12.90 -5.87
C LYS A 347 -12.47 -11.79 -6.30
N GLY A 348 -12.13 -11.14 -7.41
CA GLY A 348 -12.91 -10.04 -7.95
C GLY A 348 -12.68 -8.73 -7.19
N ASP A 349 -13.75 -7.96 -7.01
CA ASP A 349 -13.68 -6.65 -6.37
C ASP A 349 -13.67 -6.79 -4.85
N VAL A 350 -12.49 -6.89 -4.23
CA VAL A 350 -12.33 -6.97 -2.77
C VAL A 350 -12.52 -5.63 -2.04
N ASP A 351 -13.20 -4.66 -2.67
CA ASP A 351 -13.29 -3.26 -2.25
C ASP A 351 -13.85 -3.09 -0.84
N GLY A 352 -14.84 -3.92 -0.48
CA GLY A 352 -15.55 -3.79 0.77
C GLY A 352 -14.70 -4.03 2.01
N LEU A 353 -13.60 -4.80 1.91
CA LEU A 353 -12.66 -4.92 3.02
C LEU A 353 -11.77 -3.68 3.13
N TYR A 354 -11.22 -3.19 2.02
CA TYR A 354 -10.42 -1.96 2.02
C TYR A 354 -11.23 -0.76 2.53
N GLU A 355 -12.53 -0.70 2.21
CA GLU A 355 -13.44 0.36 2.66
C GLU A 355 -14.11 0.09 4.02
N SER A 356 -13.78 -1.01 4.70
CA SER A 356 -14.49 -1.45 5.91
C SER A 356 -14.19 -0.62 7.17
N GLY A 357 -13.07 0.11 7.18
CA GLY A 357 -12.57 0.80 8.38
C GLY A 357 -12.12 -0.16 9.49
N ARG A 358 -11.97 -1.45 9.17
CA ARG A 358 -11.34 -2.41 10.07
C ARG A 358 -9.86 -2.10 10.15
N ARG A 359 -9.29 -2.38 11.32
CA ARG A 359 -7.84 -2.38 11.49
C ARG A 359 -7.23 -3.49 10.63
N ILE A 360 -6.30 -3.11 9.76
CA ILE A 360 -5.59 -3.99 8.82
C ILE A 360 -4.11 -3.77 9.07
N GLU A 361 -3.38 -4.82 9.42
CA GLU A 361 -1.93 -4.76 9.61
C GLU A 361 -1.18 -5.45 8.49
N SER A 362 -1.70 -6.59 8.03
CA SER A 362 -1.23 -7.26 6.82
C SER A 362 -2.34 -7.40 5.79
N LEU A 363 -1.93 -7.33 4.53
CA LEU A 363 -2.74 -7.59 3.35
C LEU A 363 -2.04 -8.63 2.49
N HIS A 364 -2.86 -9.39 1.79
CA HIS A 364 -2.50 -10.43 0.83
C HIS A 364 -3.71 -10.54 -0.12
N HIS A 365 -3.86 -11.47 -1.05
CA HIS A 365 -3.06 -11.76 -2.23
C HIS A 365 -3.10 -10.61 -3.28
N TRP A 366 -2.77 -9.37 -2.90
CA TRP A 366 -3.04 -8.14 -3.68
C TRP A 366 -2.35 -8.04 -5.06
N ASN A 367 -1.44 -8.97 -5.38
CA ASN A 367 -0.77 -9.06 -6.67
C ASN A 367 -0.87 -10.44 -7.35
N SER A 368 -1.67 -11.36 -6.80
CA SER A 368 -1.74 -12.75 -7.30
C SER A 368 -3.17 -13.20 -7.55
N TRP A 369 -4.08 -13.09 -6.58
CA TRP A 369 -5.48 -13.50 -6.76
C TRP A 369 -6.36 -12.36 -7.25
N TYR A 370 -6.02 -11.15 -6.83
CA TYR A 370 -6.60 -9.92 -7.32
C TYR A 370 -5.47 -8.90 -7.49
N THR A 371 -5.77 -7.76 -8.11
CA THR A 371 -4.76 -6.71 -8.34
C THR A 371 -5.20 -5.40 -7.69
N LYS A 372 -4.48 -4.99 -6.65
CA LYS A 372 -4.59 -3.65 -6.05
C LYS A 372 -3.19 -3.11 -5.78
N ASP A 373 -2.91 -1.90 -6.25
CA ASP A 373 -1.61 -1.26 -6.06
C ASP A 373 -1.48 -0.73 -4.62
N VAL A 374 -1.04 -1.61 -3.71
CA VAL A 374 -0.90 -1.29 -2.28
C VAL A 374 0.18 -0.25 -2.01
N VAL A 375 1.17 -0.12 -2.90
CA VAL A 375 2.24 0.88 -2.78
C VAL A 375 1.71 2.27 -3.13
N LYS A 376 0.96 2.39 -4.23
CA LYS A 376 0.25 3.62 -4.58
C LYS A 376 -0.76 4.02 -3.51
N MET A 377 -1.55 3.06 -3.02
CA MET A 377 -2.48 3.27 -1.90
C MET A 377 -1.77 3.88 -0.69
N SER A 378 -0.59 3.38 -0.36
CA SER A 378 0.16 3.77 0.83
C SER A 378 0.99 5.04 0.67
N THR A 379 0.97 5.67 -0.52
CA THR A 379 1.75 6.89 -0.79
C THR A 379 1.42 8.04 0.17
N VAL A 380 0.17 8.10 0.68
CA VAL A 380 -0.24 9.11 1.68
C VAL A 380 0.52 9.04 2.99
N ALA A 381 1.08 7.88 3.34
CA ALA A 381 1.92 7.72 4.52
C ALA A 381 3.11 8.69 4.53
N ALA A 382 3.56 9.13 3.35
CA ALA A 382 4.65 10.09 3.20
C ALA A 382 4.35 11.46 3.84
N ALA A 383 3.09 11.89 3.83
CA ALA A 383 2.64 13.16 4.41
C ALA A 383 1.91 12.98 5.74
N ALA A 384 1.13 11.90 5.90
CA ALA A 384 0.19 11.72 6.99
C ALA A 384 0.50 10.54 7.93
N GLY A 385 1.66 9.89 7.77
CA GLY A 385 2.06 8.72 8.58
C GLY A 385 1.39 7.42 8.14
N ARG A 386 2.01 6.28 8.45
CA ARG A 386 1.59 4.95 7.99
C ARG A 386 0.22 4.53 8.51
N GLN A 387 -0.12 4.97 9.71
CA GLN A 387 -1.42 4.68 10.34
C GLN A 387 -2.57 5.50 9.73
N SER A 388 -2.30 6.43 8.81
CA SER A 388 -3.35 7.15 8.06
C SER A 388 -3.88 6.39 6.85
N VAL A 389 -3.16 5.36 6.39
CA VAL A 389 -3.54 4.54 5.23
C VAL A 389 -4.81 3.77 5.57
N LEU A 390 -5.82 3.82 4.68
CA LEU A 390 -7.16 3.24 4.85
C LEU A 390 -8.02 3.79 6.01
N ARG A 391 -7.57 4.82 6.74
CA ARG A 391 -8.45 5.55 7.66
C ARG A 391 -9.60 6.21 6.90
N ARG A 392 -10.74 6.37 7.57
CA ARG A 392 -11.98 6.84 6.95
C ARG A 392 -12.51 8.11 7.57
N TRP A 393 -12.94 9.03 6.71
CA TRP A 393 -13.59 10.28 7.11
C TRP A 393 -14.92 10.46 6.40
N VAL A 394 -15.95 10.85 7.14
CA VAL A 394 -17.24 11.32 6.62
C VAL A 394 -17.30 12.83 6.63
N PHE A 395 -17.76 13.44 5.53
CA PHE A 395 -17.79 14.89 5.38
C PHE A 395 -18.85 15.35 4.36
N ASP A 396 -19.01 16.67 4.23
CA ASP A 396 -19.99 17.32 3.33
C ASP A 396 -21.39 16.69 3.45
N GLN A 397 -21.85 16.56 4.71
CA GLN A 397 -23.14 16.00 5.03
C GLN A 397 -24.24 17.04 4.81
N GLU A 398 -25.17 16.74 3.91
CA GLU A 398 -26.29 17.59 3.54
C GLU A 398 -27.60 16.85 3.78
N GLU A 399 -28.60 17.57 4.30
CA GLU A 399 -29.97 17.08 4.49
C GLU A 399 -30.96 18.10 3.90
N ILE A 400 -31.78 17.66 2.96
CA ILE A 400 -32.80 18.47 2.28
C ILE A 400 -34.17 17.91 2.64
N VAL A 401 -34.92 18.64 3.47
CA VAL A 401 -36.26 18.25 3.88
C VAL A 401 -37.27 18.63 2.80
N ASN A 402 -38.04 17.65 2.32
CA ASN A 402 -39.19 17.89 1.45
C ASN A 402 -40.33 18.52 2.28
N PRO A 403 -40.77 19.74 1.94
CA PRO A 403 -41.78 20.46 2.73
C PRO A 403 -43.19 19.86 2.65
N ILE A 404 -43.45 18.99 1.66
CA ILE A 404 -44.76 18.35 1.45
C ILE A 404 -44.83 17.02 2.21
N THR A 405 -43.81 16.17 2.07
CA THR A 405 -43.80 14.83 2.68
C THR A 405 -43.24 14.84 4.10
N GLY A 406 -42.49 15.88 4.48
CA GLY A 406 -41.76 15.98 5.75
C GLY A 406 -40.56 15.04 5.85
N ARG A 407 -40.23 14.32 4.77
CA ARG A 407 -39.09 13.39 4.67
C ARG A 407 -37.87 14.12 4.13
N SER A 408 -36.68 13.60 4.38
CA SER A 408 -35.43 14.23 3.93
C SER A 408 -34.65 13.38 2.94
N PHE A 409 -34.09 14.05 1.93
CA PHE A 409 -32.97 13.52 1.16
C PHE A 409 -31.68 13.80 1.91
N ARG A 410 -30.79 12.83 1.97
CA ARG A 410 -29.48 13.00 2.61
C ARG A 410 -28.37 12.68 1.62
N SER A 411 -27.31 13.47 1.62
CA SER A 411 -26.08 13.10 0.92
C SER A 411 -24.86 13.39 1.75
N PHE A 412 -23.82 12.58 1.59
CA PHE A 412 -22.55 12.75 2.30
C PHE A 412 -21.45 12.00 1.58
N TRP A 413 -20.21 12.34 1.91
CA TRP A 413 -19.03 11.71 1.35
C TRP A 413 -18.32 10.87 2.39
N VAL A 414 -17.75 9.74 1.95
CA VAL A 414 -16.81 8.94 2.74
C VAL A 414 -15.51 8.84 1.96
N LEU A 415 -14.42 9.31 2.55
CA LEU A 415 -13.05 9.07 2.09
C LEU A 415 -12.52 7.84 2.79
N THR A 416 -12.04 6.86 2.04
CA THR A 416 -11.11 5.82 2.51
C THR A 416 -9.73 6.17 1.96
N ASN A 417 -8.86 6.68 2.83
CA ASN A 417 -7.64 7.35 2.42
C ASN A 417 -6.64 6.40 1.73
N GLY A 418 -6.22 6.78 0.53
CA GLY A 418 -5.41 5.91 -0.33
C GLY A 418 -6.22 4.92 -1.17
N TYR A 419 -7.55 4.92 -1.08
CA TYR A 419 -8.36 3.92 -1.76
C TYR A 419 -9.50 4.51 -2.58
N SER A 420 -10.44 5.21 -1.95
CA SER A 420 -11.64 5.70 -2.62
C SER A 420 -12.26 6.95 -1.96
N LEU A 421 -13.07 7.66 -2.75
CA LEU A 421 -14.11 8.57 -2.26
C LEU A 421 -15.46 8.08 -2.76
N VAL A 422 -16.42 7.94 -1.86
CA VAL A 422 -17.78 7.52 -2.20
C VAL A 422 -18.76 8.60 -1.74
N LYS A 423 -19.55 9.13 -2.68
CA LYS A 423 -20.71 9.95 -2.35
C LYS A 423 -21.92 9.04 -2.19
N TYR A 424 -22.47 9.02 -0.99
CA TYR A 424 -23.73 8.37 -0.67
C TYR A 424 -24.87 9.37 -0.82
N THR A 425 -25.95 8.96 -1.50
CA THR A 425 -27.19 9.73 -1.58
C THR A 425 -28.35 8.84 -1.23
N TYR A 426 -29.11 9.22 -0.20
CA TYR A 426 -30.28 8.50 0.30
C TYR A 426 -31.53 9.20 -0.21
N ASP A 427 -32.49 8.42 -0.72
CA ASP A 427 -33.80 8.95 -1.07
C ASP A 427 -34.66 9.27 0.17
N GLU A 428 -35.80 9.92 -0.03
CA GLU A 428 -36.72 10.28 1.05
C GLU A 428 -37.28 9.09 1.85
N ALA A 429 -37.32 7.88 1.26
CA ALA A 429 -37.89 6.70 1.91
C ALA A 429 -36.84 5.92 2.71
N THR A 430 -35.56 6.26 2.55
CA THR A 430 -34.43 5.50 3.08
C THR A 430 -34.16 5.86 4.54
N PRO A 431 -34.15 4.89 5.48
CA PRO A 431 -33.77 5.12 6.86
C PRO A 431 -32.32 5.61 7.02
N ASN A 432 -32.06 6.46 8.01
CA ASN A 432 -30.72 6.99 8.27
C ASN A 432 -29.68 5.92 8.65
N ASP A 433 -30.14 4.80 9.19
CA ASP A 433 -29.34 3.66 9.65
C ASP A 433 -29.30 2.51 8.63
N VAL A 434 -29.77 2.73 7.39
CA VAL A 434 -29.79 1.71 6.32
C VAL A 434 -28.40 1.10 6.05
N ILE A 435 -27.34 1.91 6.18
CA ILE A 435 -25.96 1.46 6.08
C ILE A 435 -25.32 1.48 7.46
N ASN A 436 -24.88 0.30 7.90
CA ASN A 436 -23.93 0.18 8.98
C ASN A 436 -22.50 0.25 8.42
N PHE A 437 -21.73 1.27 8.80
CA PHE A 437 -20.35 1.47 8.34
C PHE A 437 -19.32 0.60 9.06
N ASP A 438 -19.70 -0.10 10.12
CA ASP A 438 -18.86 -1.10 10.80
C ASP A 438 -18.96 -2.49 10.16
N GLN A 439 -19.93 -2.69 9.24
CA GLN A 439 -20.07 -3.92 8.47
C GLN A 439 -19.23 -3.86 7.18
N VAL A 440 -18.59 -4.99 6.86
CA VAL A 440 -17.87 -5.16 5.59
C VAL A 440 -18.88 -5.31 4.45
N GLU A 441 -18.69 -4.54 3.38
CA GLU A 441 -19.52 -4.67 2.17
C GLU A 441 -19.14 -5.93 1.39
N LYS A 442 -20.12 -6.80 1.12
CA LYS A 442 -19.89 -8.00 0.32
C LYS A 442 -19.67 -7.62 -1.14
N THR A 443 -18.42 -7.62 -1.57
CA THR A 443 -17.99 -7.11 -2.89
C THR A 443 -17.26 -8.13 -3.75
N TRP A 444 -16.61 -9.13 -3.14
CA TRP A 444 -15.92 -10.23 -3.83
C TRP A 444 -16.89 -11.19 -4.52
N ASP A 445 -16.38 -12.08 -5.37
CA ASP A 445 -17.20 -12.96 -6.23
C ASP A 445 -17.79 -14.17 -5.50
N GLU A 446 -17.08 -14.70 -4.50
CA GLU A 446 -17.46 -15.94 -3.82
C GLU A 446 -18.74 -15.80 -2.97
N ASP A 447 -19.32 -16.93 -2.54
CA ASP A 447 -20.46 -16.92 -1.61
C ASP A 447 -20.06 -16.24 -0.28
N PRO A 448 -20.88 -15.35 0.30
CA PRO A 448 -20.58 -14.73 1.59
C PRO A 448 -20.45 -15.73 2.75
N ARG A 449 -21.13 -16.88 2.67
CA ARG A 449 -21.14 -17.88 3.73
C ARG A 449 -19.73 -18.40 3.98
N GLY A 450 -19.31 -18.32 5.24
CA GLY A 450 -17.99 -18.78 5.67
C GLY A 450 -16.98 -17.65 5.80
N TYR A 451 -17.36 -16.40 5.50
CA TYR A 451 -16.52 -15.23 5.78
C TYR A 451 -16.88 -14.52 7.08
N GLU A 452 -18.10 -14.73 7.59
CA GLU A 452 -18.64 -13.96 8.71
C GLU A 452 -17.92 -14.23 10.03
N ASP A 453 -17.28 -15.40 10.19
CA ASP A 453 -16.53 -15.74 11.42
C ASP A 453 -15.33 -14.81 11.64
N ARG A 454 -14.69 -14.36 10.55
CA ARG A 454 -13.53 -13.45 10.59
C ARG A 454 -13.91 -11.99 10.35
N LEU A 455 -14.87 -11.74 9.45
CA LEU A 455 -15.25 -10.39 9.03
C LEU A 455 -16.43 -9.81 9.82
N GLY A 456 -17.17 -10.62 10.57
CA GLY A 456 -18.43 -10.26 11.18
C GLY A 456 -19.58 -10.23 10.17
N THR A 457 -20.73 -9.72 10.60
CA THR A 457 -21.91 -9.58 9.73
C THR A 457 -21.59 -8.70 8.52
N LEU A 458 -21.85 -9.23 7.32
CA LEU A 458 -21.65 -8.53 6.06
C LEU A 458 -22.88 -7.71 5.69
N ARG A 459 -22.66 -6.58 5.00
CA ARG A 459 -23.73 -5.80 4.36
C ARG A 459 -23.75 -6.07 2.84
N PRO A 460 -24.93 -6.02 2.19
CA PRO A 460 -25.01 -6.21 0.75
C PRO A 460 -24.30 -5.10 -0.03
N LYS A 461 -23.90 -5.39 -1.27
CA LYS A 461 -23.31 -4.39 -2.17
C LYS A 461 -24.30 -3.29 -2.57
N GLU A 462 -25.56 -3.64 -2.75
CA GLU A 462 -26.63 -2.69 -3.08
C GLU A 462 -27.64 -2.64 -1.93
N GLN A 463 -28.08 -1.44 -1.57
CA GLN A 463 -29.11 -1.20 -0.58
C GLN A 463 -30.24 -0.42 -1.24
N GLU A 464 -31.49 -0.81 -0.97
CA GLU A 464 -32.65 -0.11 -1.51
C GLU A 464 -32.66 1.36 -1.06
N GLY A 465 -32.86 2.27 -2.00
CA GLY A 465 -32.92 3.72 -1.78
C GLY A 465 -31.57 4.42 -1.54
N VAL A 466 -30.46 3.67 -1.59
CA VAL A 466 -29.10 4.21 -1.50
C VAL A 466 -28.44 4.25 -2.88
N PHE A 467 -27.99 5.43 -3.29
CA PHE A 467 -27.17 5.63 -4.48
C PHE A 467 -25.71 5.88 -4.08
N LYS A 468 -24.78 5.20 -4.74
CA LYS A 468 -23.33 5.30 -4.47
C LYS A 468 -22.59 5.73 -5.73
N ASP A 469 -21.99 6.90 -5.68
CA ASP A 469 -21.06 7.36 -6.69
C ASP A 469 -19.63 7.16 -6.16
N ARG A 470 -18.83 6.32 -6.80
CA ARG A 470 -17.49 5.94 -6.33
C ARG A 470 -16.38 6.50 -7.25
N TRP A 471 -15.39 7.16 -6.67
CA TRP A 471 -14.12 7.53 -7.28
C TRP A 471 -13.02 6.67 -6.67
N LEU A 472 -12.29 5.95 -7.49
CA LEU A 472 -11.19 5.09 -7.04
C LEU A 472 -9.85 5.81 -7.21
N LEU A 473 -8.89 5.55 -6.31
CA LEU A 473 -7.53 6.06 -6.44
C LEU A 473 -6.94 5.57 -7.77
N ARG A 474 -6.59 6.53 -8.63
CA ARG A 474 -5.99 6.26 -9.94
C ARG A 474 -4.49 6.51 -9.91
N GLU A 475 -4.07 7.65 -9.36
CA GLU A 475 -2.67 8.03 -9.25
C GLU A 475 -2.38 8.64 -7.88
N ALA A 476 -1.16 8.44 -7.39
CA ALA A 476 -0.63 9.11 -6.22
C ALA A 476 0.84 9.44 -6.44
N TYR A 477 1.26 10.64 -6.02
CA TYR A 477 2.65 11.09 -6.20
C TYR A 477 3.05 12.07 -5.10
N VAL A 478 4.34 12.02 -4.77
CA VAL A 478 4.99 12.92 -3.82
C VAL A 478 5.61 14.08 -4.59
N ILE A 479 5.26 15.32 -4.23
CA ILE A 479 5.79 16.55 -4.83
C ILE A 479 6.26 17.46 -3.70
N GLY A 480 7.58 17.64 -3.59
CA GLY A 480 8.16 18.28 -2.40
C GLY A 480 7.82 17.47 -1.15
N ASP A 481 7.20 18.13 -0.18
CA ASP A 481 6.70 17.48 1.05
C ASP A 481 5.26 16.98 0.91
N ASN A 482 4.55 17.34 -0.16
CA ASN A 482 3.13 17.08 -0.31
C ASN A 482 2.87 15.76 -1.02
N VAL A 483 1.76 15.11 -0.66
CA VAL A 483 1.22 13.96 -1.41
C VAL A 483 -0.03 14.40 -2.13
N HIS A 484 -0.06 14.15 -3.44
CA HIS A 484 -1.26 14.36 -4.25
C HIS A 484 -1.84 13.00 -4.62
N GLN A 485 -3.16 12.85 -4.44
CA GLN A 485 -3.92 11.68 -4.81
C GLN A 485 -5.02 12.08 -5.79
N LEU A 486 -5.09 11.40 -6.93
CA LEU A 486 -6.16 11.57 -7.91
C LEU A 486 -7.14 10.41 -7.82
N TYR A 487 -8.38 10.73 -7.48
CA TYR A 487 -9.49 9.79 -7.48
C TYR A 487 -10.37 10.05 -8.70
N VAL A 488 -10.66 8.99 -9.45
CA VAL A 488 -11.31 9.10 -10.77
C VAL A 488 -12.58 8.25 -10.81
N ARG A 489 -13.63 8.83 -11.38
CA ARG A 489 -14.85 8.14 -11.79
C ARG A 489 -15.07 8.37 -13.28
N GLU A 490 -15.28 7.28 -14.01
CA GLU A 490 -15.64 7.35 -15.44
C GLU A 490 -17.10 7.81 -15.59
N GLU A 491 -17.37 8.70 -16.55
CA GLU A 491 -18.71 9.18 -16.89
C GLU A 491 -18.97 9.01 -18.39
N ALA A 492 -20.24 9.07 -18.81
CA ALA A 492 -20.61 8.86 -20.21
C ALA A 492 -19.94 9.85 -21.20
N GLU A 493 -19.71 11.10 -20.77
CA GLU A 493 -19.16 12.18 -21.61
C GLU A 493 -17.74 12.61 -21.24
N GLY A 494 -17.10 11.91 -20.29
CA GLY A 494 -15.78 12.30 -19.77
C GLY A 494 -15.46 11.63 -18.45
N ARG A 495 -14.76 12.35 -17.57
CA ARG A 495 -14.36 11.85 -16.25
C ARG A 495 -14.61 12.87 -15.18
N SER A 496 -14.92 12.38 -13.99
CA SER A 496 -14.91 13.18 -12.77
C SER A 496 -13.64 12.86 -11.97
N ILE A 497 -12.90 13.90 -11.60
CA ILE A 497 -11.60 13.81 -10.92
C ILE A 497 -11.64 14.63 -9.64
N ILE A 498 -11.27 13.99 -8.54
CA ILE A 498 -11.04 14.63 -7.24
C ILE A 498 -9.54 14.54 -6.94
N GLU A 499 -8.88 15.68 -6.77
CA GLU A 499 -7.51 15.72 -6.27
C GLU A 499 -7.51 16.04 -4.77
N LEU A 500 -6.99 15.12 -3.97
CA LEU A 500 -6.68 15.40 -2.56
C LEU A 500 -5.19 15.70 -2.43
N VAL A 501 -4.86 16.85 -1.86
CA VAL A 501 -3.48 17.25 -1.58
C VAL A 501 -3.26 17.21 -0.07
N TRP A 502 -2.45 16.26 0.37
CA TRP A 502 -1.99 16.16 1.75
C TRP A 502 -0.73 17.00 1.92
N LEU A 503 -0.83 18.05 2.73
CA LEU A 503 0.26 18.95 3.03
C LEU A 503 1.25 18.25 3.96
N GLY A 504 2.48 18.04 3.51
CA GLY A 504 3.50 17.43 4.35
C GLY A 504 3.97 18.35 5.48
N PRO A 505 4.66 17.79 6.50
CA PRO A 505 5.29 18.60 7.53
C PRO A 505 6.36 19.51 6.92
N GLU A 506 6.42 20.78 7.36
CA GLU A 506 7.42 21.74 6.87
C GLU A 506 8.85 21.25 7.16
N GLY A 507 9.61 20.91 6.11
CA GLY A 507 11.03 20.55 6.20
C GLY A 507 11.41 19.11 5.87
N GLY A 508 10.57 18.36 5.15
CA GLY A 508 10.95 17.07 4.56
C GLY A 508 10.12 15.86 5.00
N GLY A 509 9.37 15.27 4.06
CA GLY A 509 8.59 14.04 4.21
C GLY A 509 9.38 12.72 4.38
N VAL A 510 8.64 11.70 4.81
CA VAL A 510 8.98 10.25 4.97
C VAL A 510 10.23 9.91 5.77
N GLY A 511 10.05 9.55 7.05
CA GLY A 511 11.01 8.71 7.77
C GLY A 511 12.25 9.41 8.37
N GLY A 512 12.18 10.69 8.74
CA GLY A 512 13.37 11.45 9.16
C GLY A 512 13.21 12.34 10.39
N ARG A 513 13.21 11.71 11.59
CA ARG A 513 13.48 12.29 12.93
C ARG A 513 12.52 13.36 13.48
N PRO A 514 11.94 13.14 14.68
CA PRO A 514 11.59 14.26 15.55
C PRO A 514 12.88 15.07 15.80
N LYS A 515 12.81 16.40 15.68
CA LYS A 515 13.84 17.26 16.28
C LYS A 515 13.88 16.93 17.77
N SER A 516 14.93 16.25 18.22
CA SER A 516 15.25 16.15 19.64
C SER A 516 15.47 17.57 20.16
N THR A 517 14.54 18.06 20.97
CA THR A 517 14.85 19.12 21.94
C THR A 517 15.54 18.53 23.15
#